data_AF-A0A2V8QNZ2-F1
#
_entry.id   AF-A0A2V8QNZ2-F1
#
_cell.length_a   1.000
_cell.length_b   1.000
_cell.length_c   1.000
_cell.angle_alpha   90.00
_cell.angle_beta   90.00
_cell.angle_gamma   90.00
#
_symmetry.space_group_name_H-M   'P 1'
#
loop_
_entity.id
_entity.type
_entity.pdbx_description
1 polymer ?
#
loop_
_entity_poly.entity_id
_entity_poly.type
_entity_poly.pdbx_seq_one_letter_code
_entity_poly.pdbx_strand_id
1 'polypeptide(L)'
;MRSKVLLTIGAVFVGIAFVLATAPNAAAQGKGHGSGGGRGASPGGPPSGVGVDRGIDRSSDASMGRADTGRGNASDRSGGRSSAGLDRARVAGDNLRNADDELRRNPNLGSDLHVNANDLRAGYQAALVANPNLTFGQYVAATRLAQNLGGRNPGITRTAILNGLANGESIGRTLQDLGVSKVDAKAAIKQADLQAKQSKRRS
;
A
#
# COMPACT_ATOMS: atom_id res chain seq x y z
N MET A 1 -53.10 -7.65 8.90
CA MET A 1 -53.21 -7.18 7.51
C MET A 1 -51.81 -6.95 6.97
N ARG A 2 -51.26 -7.99 6.34
CA ARG A 2 -49.94 -8.07 5.74
C ARG A 2 -50.13 -7.94 4.23
N SER A 3 -49.56 -6.91 3.57
CA SER A 3 -49.17 -6.91 2.14
C SER A 3 -49.11 -5.51 1.47
N LYS A 4 -48.34 -4.53 1.97
CA LYS A 4 -48.12 -3.27 1.20
C LYS A 4 -46.73 -2.63 1.33
N VAL A 5 -45.66 -3.40 1.53
CA VAL A 5 -44.28 -2.84 1.60
C VAL A 5 -43.29 -3.53 0.66
N LEU A 6 -43.77 -4.33 -0.30
CA LEU A 6 -42.93 -5.18 -1.16
C LEU A 6 -42.71 -4.64 -2.58
N LEU A 7 -42.85 -3.32 -2.82
CA LEU A 7 -42.88 -2.81 -4.20
C LEU A 7 -42.15 -1.47 -4.41
N THR A 8 -40.99 -1.27 -3.77
CA THR A 8 -40.08 -0.15 -4.08
C THR A 8 -38.58 -0.50 -3.98
N ILE A 9 -38.20 -1.76 -4.20
CA ILE A 9 -36.77 -2.20 -4.29
C ILE A 9 -36.51 -2.84 -5.66
N GLY A 10 -36.98 -2.21 -6.73
CA GLY A 10 -36.94 -2.75 -8.10
C GLY A 10 -36.54 -1.70 -9.12
N ALA A 11 -35.33 -1.14 -8.97
CA ALA A 11 -34.54 -0.37 -9.95
C ALA A 11 -33.54 0.44 -9.10
N VAL A 12 -32.28 0.04 -8.91
CA VAL A 12 -31.21 0.02 -9.91
C VAL A 12 -30.23 -1.10 -9.53
N PHE A 13 -30.49 -2.31 -10.02
CA PHE A 13 -29.64 -3.49 -9.86
C PHE A 13 -29.26 -4.08 -11.22
N VAL A 14 -28.90 -3.20 -12.17
CA VAL A 14 -28.43 -3.60 -13.50
C VAL A 14 -27.27 -2.69 -13.88
N GLY A 15 -26.06 -3.23 -13.76
CA GLY A 15 -24.81 -2.52 -14.02
C GLY A 15 -23.59 -3.44 -14.03
N ILE A 16 -23.75 -4.61 -14.66
CA ILE A 16 -22.68 -5.40 -15.29
C ILE A 16 -21.70 -6.13 -14.33
N ALA A 17 -22.07 -7.36 -14.03
CA ALA A 17 -21.12 -8.44 -13.78
C ALA A 17 -20.70 -9.03 -15.14
N PHE A 18 -19.45 -8.78 -15.59
CA PHE A 18 -18.66 -9.68 -16.44
C PHE A 18 -17.29 -9.05 -16.73
N VAL A 19 -16.20 -9.61 -16.21
CA VAL A 19 -15.00 -9.99 -16.99
C VAL A 19 -14.26 -11.07 -16.18
N LEU A 20 -14.44 -12.30 -16.65
CA LEU A 20 -13.60 -13.46 -16.39
C LEU A 20 -12.17 -13.21 -16.92
N ALA A 21 -11.20 -13.68 -16.16
CA ALA A 21 -9.92 -14.27 -16.60
C ALA A 21 -9.40 -13.90 -18.01
N THR A 22 -8.35 -13.08 -18.05
CA THR A 22 -7.26 -13.22 -19.03
C THR A 22 -5.94 -12.80 -18.42
N ALA A 23 -5.09 -13.77 -18.08
CA ALA A 23 -3.66 -13.55 -18.05
C ALA A 23 -3.14 -13.72 -19.49
N PRO A 24 -2.38 -12.75 -20.02
CA PRO A 24 -1.40 -13.04 -21.05
C PRO A 24 -0.01 -13.00 -20.41
N ASN A 25 0.63 -14.17 -20.37
CA ASN A 25 2.09 -14.25 -20.42
C ASN A 25 2.53 -13.54 -21.71
N ALA A 26 3.17 -12.39 -21.58
CA ALA A 26 3.87 -11.75 -22.68
C ALA A 26 5.29 -11.42 -22.24
N ALA A 27 6.17 -12.40 -22.46
CA ALA A 27 7.59 -12.15 -22.59
C ALA A 27 7.80 -11.15 -23.74
N ALA A 28 8.26 -9.95 -23.42
CA ALA A 28 8.78 -9.01 -24.41
C ALA A 28 10.30 -8.92 -24.23
N GLN A 29 10.98 -9.90 -24.81
CA GLN A 29 12.43 -9.96 -24.96
C GLN A 29 12.84 -8.98 -26.06
N GLY A 30 13.01 -7.70 -25.71
CA GLY A 30 13.48 -6.65 -26.61
C GLY A 30 15.00 -6.64 -26.73
N LYS A 31 15.52 -7.36 -27.73
CA LYS A 31 16.92 -7.42 -28.13
C LYS A 31 17.22 -6.22 -29.05
N GLY A 32 17.66 -5.10 -28.49
CA GLY A 32 18.13 -3.93 -29.25
C GLY A 32 19.65 -3.92 -29.36
N HIS A 33 20.19 -4.35 -30.50
CA HIS A 33 21.58 -4.09 -30.90
C HIS A 33 21.71 -2.62 -31.32
N GLY A 34 22.67 -1.91 -30.73
CA GLY A 34 23.04 -0.54 -31.12
C GLY A 34 24.54 -0.36 -30.97
N SER A 35 25.24 -0.57 -32.08
CA SER A 35 26.68 -0.38 -32.29
C SER A 35 27.12 1.07 -31.98
N GLY A 36 28.28 1.21 -31.35
CA GLY A 36 28.96 2.49 -31.17
C GLY A 36 30.36 2.31 -30.60
N GLY A 37 31.29 1.86 -31.43
CA GLY A 37 32.68 1.62 -31.06
C GLY A 37 33.46 2.91 -30.76
N GLY A 38 34.39 2.79 -29.82
CA GLY A 38 35.40 3.80 -29.53
C GLY A 38 36.55 3.17 -28.76
N ARG A 39 37.56 2.70 -29.48
CA ARG A 39 38.83 2.19 -28.95
C ARG A 39 39.57 3.30 -28.19
N GLY A 40 40.00 3.00 -26.97
CA GLY A 40 41.00 3.79 -26.24
C GLY A 40 41.72 2.87 -25.26
N ALA A 41 42.99 2.59 -25.53
CA ALA A 41 43.81 1.67 -24.77
C ALA A 41 44.55 2.36 -23.61
N SER A 42 44.75 1.59 -22.54
CA SER A 42 45.85 1.67 -21.55
C SER A 42 45.70 2.69 -20.39
N PRO A 43 46.56 2.63 -19.34
CA PRO A 43 46.44 1.69 -18.21
C PRO A 43 46.62 2.42 -16.85
N GLY A 44 45.89 2.05 -15.81
CA GLY A 44 46.20 2.54 -14.47
C GLY A 44 44.99 2.63 -13.56
N GLY A 45 44.98 1.79 -12.53
CA GLY A 45 44.06 1.97 -11.40
C GLY A 45 44.34 3.32 -10.72
N PRO A 46 43.31 4.05 -10.27
CA PRO A 46 43.50 5.34 -9.63
C PRO A 46 44.17 5.17 -8.24
N PRO A 47 45.09 6.07 -7.86
CA PRO A 47 45.75 6.06 -6.56
C PRO A 47 44.76 6.38 -5.42
N SER A 48 45.01 5.81 -4.24
CA SER A 48 44.27 6.14 -3.02
C SER A 48 44.56 7.57 -2.58
N GLY A 49 43.52 8.38 -2.33
CA GLY A 49 43.66 9.63 -1.56
C GLY A 49 43.05 10.88 -2.18
N VAL A 50 42.36 10.80 -3.32
CA VAL A 50 41.65 11.96 -3.88
C VAL A 50 40.16 11.82 -3.60
N GLY A 51 39.63 12.67 -2.73
CA GLY A 51 38.19 12.77 -2.53
C GLY A 51 37.52 12.99 -3.88
N VAL A 52 36.57 12.12 -4.23
CA VAL A 52 35.68 12.35 -5.37
C VAL A 52 34.79 13.54 -5.05
N ASP A 53 35.34 14.73 -5.28
CA ASP A 53 34.53 15.92 -5.46
C ASP A 53 33.63 15.65 -6.66
N ARG A 54 32.34 15.50 -6.37
CA ARG A 54 31.35 14.88 -7.27
C ARG A 54 30.88 15.85 -8.35
N GLY A 55 31.75 16.77 -8.76
CA GLY A 55 31.60 17.65 -9.93
C GLY A 55 30.35 18.52 -9.89
N ILE A 56 29.83 18.86 -8.70
CA ILE A 56 28.65 19.73 -8.61
C ILE A 56 29.08 21.17 -8.91
N ASP A 57 30.15 21.64 -8.27
CA ASP A 57 30.59 23.03 -8.37
C ASP A 57 31.19 23.39 -9.73
N ARG A 58 31.93 22.47 -10.35
CA ARG A 58 32.55 22.69 -11.68
C ARG A 58 31.54 22.67 -12.84
N SER A 59 30.33 22.14 -12.62
CA SER A 59 29.32 22.00 -13.69
C SER A 59 28.59 23.32 -13.98
N SER A 60 28.45 24.18 -12.98
CA SER A 60 27.76 25.48 -13.06
C SER A 60 28.54 26.47 -13.94
N ASP A 61 29.85 26.56 -13.72
CA ASP A 61 30.73 27.49 -14.41
C ASP A 61 31.00 27.06 -15.87
N ALA A 62 31.14 25.75 -16.11
CA ALA A 62 31.39 25.21 -17.45
C ALA A 62 30.14 25.20 -18.36
N SER A 63 28.94 25.34 -17.80
CA SER A 63 27.67 25.22 -18.55
C SER A 63 26.92 26.54 -18.73
N MET A 64 27.47 27.68 -18.28
CA MET A 64 26.79 28.98 -18.32
C MET A 64 25.34 28.93 -17.78
N GLY A 65 25.13 28.23 -16.65
CA GLY A 65 23.80 28.08 -16.03
C GLY A 65 22.82 27.14 -16.76
N ARG A 66 23.24 26.50 -17.88
CA ARG A 66 22.40 25.52 -18.60
C ARG A 66 22.17 24.24 -17.78
N ALA A 67 23.12 23.84 -16.92
CA ALA A 67 22.95 22.71 -16.03
C ALA A 67 21.93 22.98 -14.92
N ASP A 68 21.87 24.22 -14.42
CA ASP A 68 20.87 24.64 -13.43
C ASP A 68 19.48 24.76 -14.07
N THR A 69 19.43 25.28 -15.30
CA THR A 69 18.20 25.31 -16.11
C THR A 69 17.74 23.88 -16.44
N GLY A 70 18.65 22.95 -16.73
CA GLY A 70 18.34 21.55 -16.97
C GLY A 70 17.83 20.82 -15.72
N ARG A 71 18.41 21.11 -14.54
CA ARG A 71 17.93 20.60 -13.24
C ARG A 71 16.58 21.19 -12.86
N GLY A 72 16.40 22.50 -13.02
CA GLY A 72 15.12 23.20 -12.79
C GLY A 72 14.01 22.69 -13.71
N ASN A 73 14.29 22.61 -15.01
CA ASN A 73 13.34 22.10 -16.00
C ASN A 73 13.09 20.59 -15.85
N ALA A 74 14.05 19.83 -15.30
CA ALA A 74 13.81 18.44 -14.91
C ALA A 74 12.93 18.33 -13.64
N SER A 75 13.07 19.20 -12.64
CA SER A 75 12.13 19.27 -11.51
C SER A 75 10.73 19.71 -11.96
N ASP A 76 10.64 20.65 -12.89
CA ASP A 76 9.37 21.17 -13.42
C ASP A 76 8.67 20.14 -14.32
N ARG A 77 9.42 19.42 -15.19
CA ARG A 77 8.88 18.41 -16.12
C ARG A 77 8.67 17.03 -15.51
N SER A 78 9.41 16.67 -14.45
CA SER A 78 9.18 15.40 -13.73
C SER A 78 7.91 15.43 -12.89
N GLY A 79 7.14 16.54 -12.93
CA GLY A 79 6.00 16.78 -12.05
C GLY A 79 6.43 16.61 -10.60
N GLY A 80 7.64 17.11 -10.30
CA GLY A 80 8.51 16.72 -9.20
C GLY A 80 7.69 16.12 -8.08
N ARG A 81 7.84 14.81 -7.88
CA ARG A 81 7.25 14.05 -6.76
C ARG A 81 7.15 15.03 -5.59
N SER A 82 5.96 15.57 -5.36
CA SER A 82 5.81 16.72 -4.47
C SER A 82 6.43 16.34 -3.13
N SER A 83 6.97 17.27 -2.33
CA SER A 83 7.45 16.91 -0.98
C SER A 83 6.43 16.01 -0.26
N ALA A 84 5.15 16.38 -0.37
CA ALA A 84 4.01 15.55 0.05
C ALA A 84 3.91 14.16 -0.62
N GLY A 85 4.15 14.02 -1.93
CA GLY A 85 4.17 12.73 -2.63
C GLY A 85 5.38 11.86 -2.31
N LEU A 86 6.56 12.44 -2.12
CA LEU A 86 7.77 11.76 -1.65
C LEU A 86 7.61 11.30 -0.20
N ASP A 87 7.06 12.16 0.66
CA ASP A 87 6.80 11.85 2.06
C ASP A 87 5.77 10.74 2.16
N ARG A 88 4.71 10.79 1.35
CA ARG A 88 3.73 9.71 1.24
C ARG A 88 4.36 8.39 0.82
N ALA A 89 5.22 8.40 -0.19
CA ALA A 89 5.92 7.21 -0.67
C ALA A 89 6.88 6.66 0.39
N ARG A 90 7.56 7.54 1.15
CA ARG A 90 8.44 7.16 2.24
C ARG A 90 7.66 6.47 3.36
N VAL A 91 6.57 7.09 3.83
CA VAL A 91 5.72 6.52 4.89
C VAL A 91 5.15 5.16 4.47
N ALA A 92 4.64 5.04 3.24
CA ALA A 92 4.16 3.76 2.73
C ALA A 92 5.28 2.71 2.66
N GLY A 93 6.48 3.09 2.25
CA GLY A 93 7.64 2.21 2.23
C GLY A 93 8.07 1.71 3.61
N ASP A 94 8.10 2.59 4.61
CA ASP A 94 8.40 2.23 5.99
C ASP A 94 7.30 1.34 6.59
N ASN A 95 6.04 1.63 6.26
CA ASN A 95 4.90 0.81 6.64
C ASN A 95 4.95 -0.61 6.04
N LEU A 96 5.41 -0.77 4.80
CA LEU A 96 5.65 -2.08 4.18
C LEU A 96 6.77 -2.85 4.88
N ARG A 97 7.90 -2.18 5.16
CA ARG A 97 9.02 -2.81 5.90
C ARG A 97 8.58 -3.28 7.29
N ASN A 98 7.84 -2.44 8.01
CA ASN A 98 7.29 -2.78 9.32
C ASN A 98 6.33 -3.99 9.23
N ALA A 99 5.52 -4.08 8.17
CA ALA A 99 4.65 -5.21 7.92
C ALA A 99 5.44 -6.51 7.70
N ASP A 100 6.51 -6.45 6.91
CA ASP A 100 7.40 -7.59 6.67
C ASP A 100 8.08 -8.05 7.95
N ASP A 101 8.57 -7.12 8.77
CA ASP A 101 9.16 -7.43 10.07
C ASP A 101 8.14 -7.99 11.06
N GLU A 102 6.89 -7.52 11.02
CA GLU A 102 5.82 -8.05 11.87
C GLU A 102 5.37 -9.44 11.42
N LEU A 103 5.24 -9.69 10.12
CA LEU A 103 4.97 -11.02 9.56
C LEU A 103 6.10 -12.02 9.89
N ARG A 104 7.36 -11.59 9.81
CA ARG A 104 8.51 -12.41 10.16
C ARG A 104 8.57 -12.74 11.64
N ARG A 105 8.21 -11.79 12.51
CA ARG A 105 8.13 -12.00 13.97
C ARG A 105 6.90 -12.79 14.40
N ASN A 106 5.87 -12.89 13.56
CA ASN A 106 4.60 -13.56 13.86
C ASN A 106 4.22 -14.52 12.72
N PRO A 107 4.96 -15.62 12.53
CA PRO A 107 4.71 -16.56 11.43
C PRO A 107 3.30 -17.19 11.48
N ASN A 108 2.72 -17.28 12.68
CA ASN A 108 1.38 -17.86 12.89
C ASN A 108 0.23 -16.90 12.56
N LEU A 109 0.52 -15.63 12.23
CA LEU A 109 -0.51 -14.60 12.01
C LEU A 109 -1.43 -14.95 10.83
N GLY A 110 -0.90 -15.55 9.77
CA GLY A 110 -1.70 -16.00 8.64
C GLY A 110 -2.69 -17.09 9.03
N SER A 111 -2.19 -18.12 9.72
CA SER A 111 -3.00 -19.22 10.25
C SER A 111 -4.12 -18.74 11.18
N ASP A 112 -3.82 -17.79 12.08
CA ASP A 112 -4.78 -17.23 13.03
C ASP A 112 -5.87 -16.36 12.39
N LEU A 113 -5.66 -15.90 11.16
CA LEU A 113 -6.65 -15.17 10.37
C LEU A 113 -7.28 -16.05 9.30
N HIS A 114 -6.86 -17.31 9.16
CA HIS A 114 -7.20 -18.16 8.01
C HIS A 114 -6.88 -17.48 6.66
N VAL A 115 -5.79 -16.71 6.60
CA VAL A 115 -5.31 -16.01 5.39
C VAL A 115 -3.85 -16.34 5.17
N ASN A 116 -3.40 -16.46 3.92
CA ASN A 116 -1.97 -16.64 3.64
C ASN A 116 -1.19 -15.36 3.99
N ALA A 117 0.03 -15.50 4.53
CA ALA A 117 0.95 -14.37 4.75
C ALA A 117 1.21 -13.56 3.48
N ASN A 118 1.29 -14.23 2.31
CA ASN A 118 1.45 -13.55 1.02
C ASN A 118 0.21 -12.71 0.66
N ASP A 119 -0.99 -13.20 0.95
CA ASP A 119 -2.25 -12.47 0.70
C ASP A 119 -2.40 -11.28 1.65
N LEU A 120 -1.95 -11.41 2.90
CA LEU A 120 -1.90 -10.30 3.85
C LEU A 120 -0.95 -9.20 3.35
N ARG A 121 0.24 -9.58 2.87
CA ARG A 121 1.22 -8.63 2.31
C ARG A 121 0.65 -7.93 1.07
N ALA A 122 0.14 -8.69 0.10
CA ALA A 122 -0.40 -8.14 -1.13
C ALA A 122 -1.61 -7.24 -0.88
N GLY A 123 -2.54 -7.66 -0.01
CA GLY A 123 -3.71 -6.85 0.33
C GLY A 123 -3.36 -5.59 1.13
N TYR A 124 -2.36 -5.65 2.00
CA TYR A 124 -1.87 -4.47 2.71
C TYR A 124 -1.19 -3.47 1.76
N GLN A 125 -0.37 -3.95 0.83
CA GLN A 125 0.24 -3.12 -0.20
C GLN A 125 -0.81 -2.40 -1.04
N ALA A 126 -1.91 -3.07 -1.41
CA ALA A 126 -3.03 -2.44 -2.10
C ALA A 126 -3.74 -1.38 -1.23
N ALA A 127 -3.90 -1.64 0.07
CA ALA A 127 -4.54 -0.71 0.99
C ALA A 127 -3.72 0.59 1.21
N LEU A 128 -2.39 0.51 1.16
CA LEU A 128 -1.50 1.67 1.28
C LEU A 128 -1.66 2.68 0.14
N VAL A 129 -2.18 2.26 -1.02
CA VAL A 129 -2.49 3.17 -2.14
C VAL A 129 -3.59 4.14 -1.75
N ALA A 130 -4.61 3.66 -1.04
CA ALA A 130 -5.74 4.47 -0.57
C ALA A 130 -5.40 5.22 0.73
N ASN A 131 -4.66 4.58 1.64
CA ASN A 131 -4.26 5.18 2.91
C ASN A 131 -2.77 4.89 3.20
N PRO A 132 -1.86 5.83 2.88
CA PRO A 132 -0.43 5.65 3.09
C PRO A 132 -0.03 5.59 4.58
N ASN A 133 -0.87 6.13 5.47
CA ASN A 133 -0.65 6.15 6.92
C ASN A 133 -1.24 4.91 7.62
N LEU A 134 -1.90 4.01 6.88
CA LEU A 134 -2.44 2.78 7.41
C LEU A 134 -1.31 1.91 7.95
N THR A 135 -1.42 1.48 9.20
CA THR A 135 -0.45 0.55 9.79
C THR A 135 -0.84 -0.90 9.54
N PHE A 136 0.14 -1.80 9.57
CA PHE A 136 -0.12 -3.23 9.37
C PHE A 136 -1.05 -3.79 10.45
N GLY A 137 -0.89 -3.35 11.70
CA GLY A 137 -1.80 -3.69 12.79
C GLY A 137 -3.25 -3.25 12.54
N GLN A 138 -3.47 -2.06 11.98
CA GLN A 138 -4.83 -1.59 11.62
C GLN A 138 -5.43 -2.45 10.50
N TYR A 139 -4.64 -2.82 9.50
CA TYR A 139 -5.07 -3.69 8.41
C TYR A 139 -5.45 -5.10 8.91
N VAL A 140 -4.63 -5.67 9.78
CA VAL A 140 -4.88 -6.97 10.44
C VAL A 140 -6.15 -6.90 11.30
N ALA A 141 -6.30 -5.84 12.09
CA ALA A 141 -7.48 -5.61 12.91
C ALA A 141 -8.74 -5.51 12.04
N ALA A 142 -8.71 -4.73 10.95
CA ALA A 142 -9.82 -4.61 10.01
C ALA A 142 -10.19 -5.97 9.37
N THR A 143 -9.19 -6.77 9.00
CA THR A 143 -9.40 -8.12 8.44
C THR A 143 -10.10 -9.04 9.44
N ARG A 144 -9.63 -9.06 10.69
CA ARG A 144 -10.21 -9.86 11.76
C ARG A 144 -11.62 -9.40 12.17
N LEU A 145 -11.84 -8.09 12.24
CA LEU A 145 -13.16 -7.52 12.54
C LEU A 145 -14.18 -7.88 11.46
N ALA A 146 -13.78 -7.82 10.20
CA ALA A 146 -14.63 -8.24 9.09
C ALA A 146 -15.00 -9.73 9.17
N GLN A 147 -14.10 -10.61 9.58
CA GLN A 147 -14.40 -12.03 9.78
C GLN A 147 -15.34 -12.27 10.97
N ASN A 148 -15.08 -11.61 12.09
CA ASN A 148 -15.86 -11.78 13.32
C ASN A 148 -17.28 -11.21 13.20
N LEU A 149 -17.43 -10.07 12.51
CA LEU A 149 -18.70 -9.36 12.41
C LEU A 149 -19.44 -9.62 11.09
N GLY A 150 -18.72 -9.93 10.01
CA GLY A 150 -19.28 -10.07 8.66
C GLY A 150 -20.33 -11.17 8.53
N GLY A 151 -20.23 -12.25 9.33
CA GLY A 151 -21.22 -13.32 9.34
C GLY A 151 -22.59 -12.88 9.87
N ARG A 152 -22.65 -11.85 10.73
CA ARG A 152 -23.90 -11.29 11.27
C ARG A 152 -24.32 -10.01 10.56
N ASN A 153 -23.34 -9.27 10.03
CA ASN A 153 -23.52 -7.98 9.39
C ASN A 153 -22.76 -7.96 8.06
N PRO A 154 -23.40 -8.33 6.94
CA PRO A 154 -22.72 -8.47 5.65
C PRO A 154 -22.15 -7.14 5.12
N GLY A 155 -22.62 -6.00 5.61
CA GLY A 155 -22.04 -4.68 5.30
C GLY A 155 -20.67 -4.41 5.93
N ILE A 156 -20.27 -5.19 6.95
CA ILE A 156 -19.00 -5.01 7.66
C ILE A 156 -17.93 -5.83 6.96
N THR A 157 -17.45 -5.27 5.86
CA THR A 157 -16.36 -5.84 5.07
C THR A 157 -15.03 -5.20 5.44
N ARG A 158 -13.92 -5.90 5.18
CA ARG A 158 -12.58 -5.33 5.34
C ARG A 158 -12.45 -4.03 4.57
N THR A 159 -12.94 -3.99 3.33
CA THR A 159 -12.89 -2.81 2.46
C THR A 159 -13.67 -1.63 3.06
N ALA A 160 -14.86 -1.88 3.61
CA ALA A 160 -15.65 -0.83 4.26
C ALA A 160 -14.93 -0.22 5.47
N ILE A 161 -14.29 -1.06 6.30
CA ILE A 161 -13.50 -0.61 7.45
C ILE A 161 -12.28 0.20 6.97
N LEU A 162 -11.57 -0.29 5.95
CA LEU A 162 -10.40 0.40 5.40
C LEU A 162 -10.76 1.76 4.78
N ASN A 163 -11.94 1.87 4.16
CA ASN A 163 -12.43 3.14 3.61
C ASN A 163 -12.69 4.17 4.71
N GLY A 164 -13.32 3.79 5.82
CA GLY A 164 -13.49 4.71 6.95
C GLY A 164 -12.16 5.15 7.56
N LEU A 165 -11.19 4.23 7.68
CA LEU A 165 -9.83 4.57 8.11
C LEU A 165 -9.12 5.52 7.15
N ALA A 166 -9.32 5.37 5.84
CA ALA A 166 -8.79 6.28 4.83
C ALA A 166 -9.37 7.70 4.94
N ASN A 167 -10.62 7.82 5.41
CA ASN A 167 -11.26 9.10 5.72
C ASN A 167 -10.77 9.72 7.04
N GLY A 168 -9.82 9.08 7.74
CA GLY A 168 -9.27 9.56 9.01
C GLY A 168 -10.13 9.21 10.23
N GLU A 169 -11.13 8.34 10.09
CA GLU A 169 -11.93 7.88 11.21
C GLU A 169 -11.18 6.85 12.06
N SER A 170 -11.63 6.69 13.30
CA SER A 170 -11.20 5.55 14.13
C SER A 170 -11.99 4.30 13.75
N ILE A 171 -11.40 3.10 13.93
CA ILE A 171 -12.07 1.81 13.71
C ILE A 171 -13.45 1.77 14.41
N GLY A 172 -13.53 2.22 15.65
CA GLY A 172 -14.78 2.22 16.41
C GLY A 172 -15.85 3.15 15.82
N ARG A 173 -15.44 4.28 15.24
CA ARG A 173 -16.36 5.21 14.58
C ARG A 173 -16.84 4.63 13.25
N THR A 174 -15.92 4.11 12.44
CA THR A 174 -16.25 3.44 11.18
C THR A 174 -17.21 2.27 11.39
N LEU A 175 -17.00 1.44 12.43
CA LEU A 175 -17.95 0.37 12.75
C LEU A 175 -19.34 0.90 13.11
N GLN A 176 -19.43 2.04 13.80
CA GLN A 176 -20.71 2.67 14.12
C GLN A 176 -21.42 3.19 12.88
N ASP A 177 -20.69 3.84 11.97
CA ASP A 177 -21.23 4.34 10.72
C ASP A 177 -21.66 3.18 9.78
N LEU A 178 -21.07 1.99 9.94
CA LEU A 178 -21.49 0.73 9.30
C LEU A 178 -22.64 0.02 10.01
N GLY A 179 -23.24 0.63 11.04
CA GLY A 179 -24.43 0.12 11.72
C GLY A 179 -24.18 -0.74 12.97
N VAL A 180 -22.94 -0.83 13.46
CA VAL A 180 -22.63 -1.51 14.73
C VAL A 180 -22.93 -0.59 15.91
N SER A 181 -23.59 -1.08 16.95
CA SER A 181 -23.75 -0.29 18.16
C SER A 181 -22.38 0.06 18.77
N LYS A 182 -22.26 1.21 19.43
CA LYS A 182 -21.00 1.62 20.09
C LYS A 182 -20.46 0.56 21.07
N VAL A 183 -21.37 -0.13 21.77
CA VAL A 183 -21.03 -1.18 22.73
C VAL A 183 -20.46 -2.39 22.02
N ASP A 184 -21.13 -2.85 20.95
CA ASP A 184 -20.69 -4.00 20.18
C ASP A 184 -19.39 -3.71 19.42
N ALA A 185 -19.23 -2.50 18.89
CA ALA A 185 -18.00 -2.07 18.24
C ALA A 185 -16.80 -2.12 19.22
N LYS A 186 -17.00 -1.63 20.45
CA LYS A 186 -15.98 -1.69 21.51
C LYS A 186 -15.67 -3.13 21.91
N ALA A 187 -16.69 -3.98 22.04
CA ALA A 187 -16.52 -5.39 22.36
C ALA A 187 -15.75 -6.13 21.26
N ALA A 188 -16.10 -5.89 19.99
CA ALA A 188 -15.44 -6.49 18.84
C ALA A 188 -13.96 -6.07 18.73
N ILE A 189 -13.66 -4.78 18.94
CA ILE A 189 -12.27 -4.28 18.97
C ILE A 189 -11.50 -4.96 20.11
N LYS A 190 -12.06 -4.99 21.32
CA LYS A 190 -11.41 -5.64 22.47
C LYS A 190 -11.15 -7.12 22.21
N GLN A 191 -12.09 -7.82 21.58
CA GLN A 191 -11.94 -9.22 21.23
C GLN A 191 -10.82 -9.41 20.19
N ALA A 192 -10.79 -8.59 19.15
CA ALA A 192 -9.73 -8.64 18.13
C ALA A 192 -8.34 -8.40 18.72
N ASP A 193 -8.21 -7.45 19.67
CA ASP A 193 -6.99 -7.17 20.41
C ASP A 193 -6.55 -8.33 21.31
N LEU A 194 -7.49 -8.95 22.03
CA LEU A 194 -7.20 -10.11 22.86
C LEU A 194 -6.70 -11.28 22.02
N GLN A 195 -7.34 -11.53 20.87
CA GLN A 195 -6.91 -12.56 19.92
C GLN A 195 -5.50 -12.23 19.40
N ALA A 196 -5.18 -10.97 19.07
CA ALA A 196 -3.86 -10.58 18.59
C ALA A 196 -2.77 -10.78 19.66
N LYS A 197 -3.09 -10.48 20.92
CA LYS A 197 -2.19 -10.75 22.06
C LYS A 197 -1.98 -12.25 22.29
N GLN A 198 -3.02 -13.06 22.12
CA GLN A 198 -2.92 -14.51 22.26
C GLN A 198 -2.08 -15.13 21.14
N SER A 199 -2.27 -14.70 19.89
CA SER A 199 -1.43 -15.05 18.75
C SER A 199 0.05 -14.78 19.03
N LYS A 200 0.37 -13.59 19.55
CA LYS A 200 1.73 -13.17 19.91
C LYS A 200 2.37 -14.02 21.01
N ARG A 201 1.57 -14.61 21.91
CA ARG A 201 2.07 -15.49 22.99
C ARG A 201 2.33 -16.93 22.54
N ARG A 202 1.75 -17.34 21.40
CA ARG A 202 1.89 -18.70 20.84
C ARG A 202 2.93 -18.77 19.71
N SER A 203 3.44 -17.61 19.29
CA SER A 203 4.55 -17.42 18.37
C SER A 203 5.88 -17.51 19.10
#